data_AF-A0A969UBB7-F1
#
_entry.id   AF-A0A969UBB7-F1
#
_cell.length_a   1.000
_cell.length_b   1.000
_cell.length_c   1.000
_cell.angle_alpha   90.00
_cell.angle_beta   90.00
_cell.angle_gamma   90.00
#
_symmetry.space_group_name_H-M   'P 1'
#
loop_
_entity.id
_entity.type
_entity.pdbx_description
1 polymer ?
#
loop_
_entity_poly.entity_id
_entity_poly.type
_entity_poly.pdbx_seq_one_letter_code
_entity_poly.pdbx_strand_id
1 'polypeptide(L)'
;MVFRLRRLRFVHRTGSPRSWGQWPLLLWRFSRCPRAVGIRNGDGSRKTIITDPSWKTSLGPITETDILMGESYDARKEMPGWSSPGFDDSSWESAVCKTGTASKVEPHPGVPVRPIEEMAPKTVREHQPGVFIFDLGQNISGVVRLKVKGKAGDKVKIRYAEVLHNDGRLSTENLRCARSVDTYILKGDPAGEMWTPEFTYHGFQYIELTGFPGQPGLDAVTGIVIHSDVPYHGTFESSDPMLNRLYQNMVWTQRANFFEMPTDCPQRDERMGWTGDAQIYVRAATFNADIASFYTKWLRDLNDDAWDYGAYAAYAPRPLARPNEHHAAGWMDAGVICPWTIWQIYGDTGVISEHWRKMNDFMDWRTARDPELKGAIDDCGFGDWLSVGEVKTSIPFIDLAYHAYDAKLMAEMAAAIGNEKDAQKYQEL
;
A
#
# COMPACT_ATOMS: atom_id res chain seq x y z
N MET A 1 20.79 -31.49 2.68
CA MET A 1 19.35 -31.30 2.95
C MET A 1 18.97 -29.96 2.33
N VAL A 2 18.22 -29.99 1.22
CA VAL A 2 17.85 -28.79 0.45
C VAL A 2 16.65 -28.14 1.14
N PHE A 3 16.80 -26.93 1.66
CA PHE A 3 15.70 -26.17 2.25
C PHE A 3 15.30 -25.03 1.32
N ARG A 4 14.06 -25.08 0.82
CA ARG A 4 13.39 -23.92 0.21
C ARG A 4 13.01 -22.95 1.34
N LEU A 5 13.74 -21.85 1.47
CA LEU A 5 13.39 -20.74 2.36
C LEU A 5 12.12 -20.04 1.86
N ARG A 6 11.04 -20.07 2.65
CA ARG A 6 9.91 -19.15 2.48
C ARG A 6 10.35 -17.78 3.02
N ARG A 7 10.35 -16.74 2.18
CA ARG A 7 10.64 -15.36 2.58
C ARG A 7 9.56 -14.90 3.58
N LEU A 8 9.95 -14.66 4.83
CA LEU A 8 9.19 -13.85 5.77
C LEU A 8 9.57 -12.39 5.52
N ARG A 9 8.63 -11.56 5.05
CA ARG A 9 8.80 -10.11 4.91
C ARG A 9 8.40 -9.46 6.23
N PHE A 10 9.28 -8.63 6.79
CA PHE A 10 8.96 -7.71 7.88
C PHE A 10 9.04 -6.29 7.33
N VAL A 11 7.99 -5.49 7.56
CA VAL A 11 8.00 -4.05 7.29
C VAL A 11 8.67 -3.37 8.49
N HIS A 12 9.58 -2.43 8.24
CA HIS A 12 10.24 -1.64 9.28
C HIS A 12 10.01 -0.15 9.03
N ARG A 13 9.60 0.55 10.09
CA ARG A 13 9.34 1.99 10.11
C ARG A 13 10.59 2.73 10.60
N THR A 14 11.06 3.72 9.84
CA THR A 14 12.06 4.69 10.33
C THR A 14 11.69 6.10 9.89
N GLY A 15 11.37 6.97 10.85
CA GLY A 15 11.19 8.40 10.64
C GLY A 15 12.48 9.20 10.83
N SER A 16 12.68 10.25 10.03
CA SER A 16 13.59 11.38 10.29
C SER A 16 13.29 12.50 9.27
N PRO A 17 13.21 13.78 9.71
CA PRO A 17 12.65 14.88 8.93
C PRO A 17 13.72 15.58 8.07
N ARG A 18 13.38 15.98 6.83
CA ARG A 18 13.90 17.19 6.14
C ARG A 18 13.20 17.40 4.78
N SER A 19 12.75 18.65 4.62
CA SER A 19 12.21 19.39 3.46
C SER A 19 12.31 18.76 2.05
N TRP A 20 11.20 18.89 1.32
CA TRP A 20 11.09 18.64 -0.12
C TRP A 20 11.69 19.79 -0.94
N GLY A 21 12.48 19.44 -1.96
CA GLY A 21 13.08 20.37 -2.89
C GLY A 21 14.61 20.28 -2.88
N GLN A 22 15.16 19.53 -3.83
CA GLN A 22 16.58 19.21 -4.04
C GLN A 22 17.10 17.98 -3.26
N TRP A 23 17.01 16.81 -3.88
CA TRP A 23 17.96 15.73 -3.61
C TRP A 23 18.39 15.07 -4.94
N PRO A 24 19.69 15.10 -5.31
CA PRO A 24 20.22 14.24 -6.35
C PRO A 24 20.25 12.78 -5.84
N LEU A 25 19.76 11.85 -6.66
CA LEU A 25 20.11 10.41 -6.73
C LEU A 25 20.85 9.85 -5.49
N LEU A 26 20.11 9.46 -4.44
CA LEU A 26 20.68 8.68 -3.33
C LEU A 26 19.61 7.86 -2.59
N LEU A 27 19.07 6.83 -3.27
CA LEU A 27 18.24 5.78 -2.67
C LEU A 27 19.06 4.49 -2.50
N TRP A 28 19.94 4.49 -1.50
CA TRP A 28 20.42 3.28 -0.82
C TRP A 28 20.42 3.57 0.69
N ARG A 29 19.24 3.63 1.31
CA ARG A 29 19.12 3.65 2.77
C ARG A 29 18.82 2.24 3.28
N PHE A 30 19.89 1.53 3.61
CA PHE A 30 20.02 0.37 4.51
C PHE A 30 18.72 -0.36 4.91
N SER A 31 18.40 -1.43 4.19
CA SER A 31 17.42 -2.42 4.64
C SER A 31 17.95 -3.11 5.90
N ARG A 32 17.23 -2.99 7.01
CA ARG A 32 17.50 -3.77 8.23
C ARG A 32 16.79 -5.13 8.09
N CYS A 33 17.48 -6.22 8.35
CA CYS A 33 16.91 -7.57 8.25
C CYS A 33 17.21 -8.35 9.53
N PRO A 34 16.53 -8.10 10.66
CA PRO A 34 16.57 -9.06 11.75
C PRO A 34 15.90 -10.36 11.26
N ARG A 35 16.63 -11.47 11.28
CA ARG A 35 16.07 -12.81 11.01
C ARG A 35 16.60 -13.79 12.05
N ALA A 36 15.72 -14.70 12.46
CA ALA A 36 16.09 -15.85 13.29
C ALA A 36 15.41 -17.09 12.72
N VAL A 37 16.17 -18.18 12.59
CA VAL A 37 15.68 -19.50 12.19
C VAL A 37 15.98 -20.47 13.31
N GLY A 38 14.94 -20.98 13.96
CA GLY A 38 15.04 -22.06 14.94
C GLY A 38 14.95 -23.43 14.27
N ILE A 39 15.94 -24.28 14.51
CA ILE A 39 16.00 -25.68 14.05
C ILE A 39 15.88 -26.56 15.27
N ARG A 40 14.91 -27.50 15.25
CA ARG A 40 14.80 -28.56 16.25
C ARG A 40 15.24 -29.87 15.61
N ASN A 41 16.27 -30.48 16.18
CA ASN A 41 16.79 -31.76 15.70
C ASN A 41 15.96 -32.92 16.28
N GLY A 42 16.07 -34.10 15.66
CA GLY A 42 15.35 -35.30 16.09
C GLY A 42 15.71 -35.78 17.50
N ASP A 43 16.90 -35.42 17.99
CA ASP A 43 17.37 -35.68 19.37
C ASP A 43 16.84 -34.68 20.41
N GLY A 44 16.01 -33.71 20.00
CA GLY A 44 15.46 -32.68 20.88
C GLY A 44 16.34 -31.44 21.06
N SER A 45 17.58 -31.44 20.56
CA SER A 45 18.45 -30.26 20.59
C SER A 45 17.93 -29.14 19.68
N ARG A 46 18.31 -27.89 20.00
CA ARG A 46 17.90 -26.70 19.25
C ARG A 46 19.12 -25.96 18.73
N LYS A 47 19.06 -25.52 17.48
CA LYS A 47 20.04 -24.61 16.87
C LYS A 47 19.32 -23.38 16.35
N THR A 48 19.84 -22.20 16.64
CA THR A 48 19.30 -20.94 16.11
C THR A 48 20.33 -20.32 15.19
N ILE A 49 19.91 -19.95 13.98
CA ILE A 49 20.71 -19.14 13.06
C ILE A 49 20.12 -17.73 13.10
N ILE A 50 20.94 -16.75 13.45
CA ILE A 50 20.52 -15.34 13.54
C ILE A 50 21.23 -14.50 12.50
N THR A 51 20.68 -13.33 12.21
CA THR A 51 21.38 -12.27 11.48
C THR A 51 22.33 -11.54 12.41
N ASP A 52 23.60 -11.52 12.05
CA ASP A 52 24.68 -10.91 12.80
C ASP A 52 25.78 -10.44 11.83
N PRO A 53 26.88 -9.81 12.30
CA PRO A 53 27.97 -9.37 11.44
C PRO A 53 28.74 -10.47 10.70
N SER A 54 28.46 -11.76 10.95
CA SER A 54 29.05 -12.86 10.17
C SER A 54 28.42 -13.00 8.79
N TRP A 55 27.25 -12.38 8.57
CA TRP A 55 26.60 -12.38 7.26
C TRP A 55 27.42 -11.58 6.25
N LYS A 56 27.32 -11.97 4.98
CA LYS A 56 27.96 -11.29 3.86
C LYS A 56 26.95 -10.51 3.02
N THR A 57 27.38 -9.39 2.42
CA THR A 57 26.56 -8.51 1.59
C THR A 57 27.29 -8.13 0.32
N SER A 58 26.55 -8.01 -0.78
CA SER A 58 27.03 -7.51 -2.07
C SER A 58 25.91 -6.77 -2.80
N LEU A 59 26.28 -5.89 -3.72
CA LEU A 59 25.33 -5.30 -4.66
C LEU A 59 24.93 -6.35 -5.71
N GLY A 60 23.63 -6.43 -5.95
CA GLY A 60 23.05 -7.38 -6.88
C GLY A 60 22.67 -6.77 -8.23
N PRO A 61 21.85 -7.50 -9.01
CA PRO A 61 21.35 -7.03 -10.30
C PRO A 61 20.33 -5.90 -10.19
N ILE A 62 19.69 -5.70 -9.02
CA ILE A 62 18.81 -4.55 -8.78
C ILE A 62 19.70 -3.33 -8.50
N THR A 63 19.76 -2.41 -9.46
CA THR A 63 20.61 -1.22 -9.42
C THR A 63 19.90 0.03 -8.89
N GLU A 64 18.58 0.07 -9.00
CA GLU A 64 17.71 1.12 -8.48
C GLU A 64 16.39 0.47 -8.09
N THR A 65 15.82 0.88 -6.96
CA THR A 65 14.46 0.51 -6.60
C THR A 65 13.81 1.62 -5.81
N ASP A 66 12.57 1.93 -6.16
CA ASP A 66 11.71 2.86 -5.46
C ASP A 66 10.24 2.53 -5.75
N ILE A 67 9.37 2.67 -4.75
CA ILE A 67 7.94 2.34 -4.90
C ILE A 67 7.26 3.25 -5.94
N LEU A 68 7.68 4.50 -6.07
CA LEU A 68 7.09 5.50 -6.97
C LEU A 68 7.86 5.62 -8.29
N MET A 69 9.19 5.49 -8.24
CA MET A 69 10.03 5.74 -9.43
C MET A 69 10.22 4.50 -10.30
N GLY A 70 10.03 3.29 -9.74
CA GLY A 70 10.22 2.00 -10.41
C GLY A 70 11.53 1.29 -10.07
N GLU A 71 11.84 0.23 -10.81
CA GLU A 71 13.00 -0.64 -10.59
C GLU A 71 13.91 -0.71 -11.83
N SER A 72 15.22 -0.55 -11.63
CA SER A 72 16.23 -0.78 -12.67
C SER A 72 17.03 -2.03 -12.36
N TYR A 73 17.04 -2.99 -13.28
CA TYR A 73 17.68 -4.29 -13.15
C TYR A 73 18.70 -4.53 -14.27
N ASP A 74 19.92 -4.93 -13.90
CA ASP A 74 20.99 -5.33 -14.82
C ASP A 74 21.30 -6.81 -14.65
N ALA A 75 20.76 -7.63 -15.54
CA ALA A 75 20.88 -9.09 -15.48
C ALA A 75 22.33 -9.57 -15.65
N ARG A 76 23.22 -8.75 -16.21
CA ARG A 76 24.65 -9.07 -16.32
C ARG A 76 25.35 -9.11 -14.95
N LYS A 77 24.72 -8.57 -13.91
CA LYS A 77 25.19 -8.58 -12.52
C LYS A 77 24.55 -9.68 -11.67
N GLU A 78 23.76 -10.57 -12.27
CA GLU A 78 23.27 -11.75 -11.56
C GLU A 78 24.44 -12.59 -11.05
N MET A 79 24.26 -13.17 -9.86
CA MET A 79 25.24 -14.06 -9.22
C MET A 79 24.61 -15.45 -9.06
N PRO A 80 24.61 -16.31 -10.10
CA PRO A 80 23.98 -17.63 -10.02
C PRO A 80 24.49 -18.44 -8.82
N GLY A 81 23.56 -19.00 -8.05
CA GLY A 81 23.90 -19.82 -6.88
C GLY A 81 24.14 -19.05 -5.58
N TRP A 82 24.10 -17.71 -5.56
CA TRP A 82 24.38 -16.91 -4.34
C TRP A 82 23.56 -17.29 -3.09
N SER A 83 22.35 -17.81 -3.29
CA SER A 83 21.43 -18.25 -2.23
C SER A 83 21.49 -19.76 -1.96
N SER A 84 22.49 -20.47 -2.50
CA SER A 84 22.72 -21.91 -2.32
C SER A 84 23.98 -22.17 -1.50
N PRO A 85 24.04 -23.27 -0.71
CA PRO A 85 25.27 -23.67 -0.03
C PRO A 85 26.42 -23.89 -1.01
N GLY A 86 27.64 -23.51 -0.61
CA GLY A 86 28.85 -23.70 -1.40
C GLY A 86 29.14 -22.60 -2.42
N PHE A 87 28.36 -21.51 -2.42
CA PHE A 87 28.71 -20.30 -3.17
C PHE A 87 29.98 -19.64 -2.59
N ASP A 88 30.86 -19.14 -3.46
CA ASP A 88 32.05 -18.38 -3.06
C ASP A 88 31.68 -16.91 -2.82
N ASP A 89 31.49 -16.55 -1.55
CA ASP A 89 31.23 -15.19 -1.09
C ASP A 89 32.48 -14.49 -0.53
N SER A 90 33.69 -15.00 -0.82
CA SER A 90 34.94 -14.47 -0.26
C SER A 90 35.22 -13.00 -0.65
N SER A 91 34.68 -12.55 -1.78
CA SER A 91 34.76 -11.17 -2.25
C SER A 91 33.67 -10.24 -1.67
N TRP A 92 32.72 -10.78 -0.91
CA TRP A 92 31.62 -10.00 -0.33
C TRP A 92 32.04 -9.34 0.98
N GLU A 93 31.47 -8.16 1.21
CA GLU A 93 31.69 -7.42 2.44
C GLU A 93 30.91 -8.04 3.59
N SER A 94 31.42 -7.91 4.82
CA SER A 94 30.66 -8.34 6.00
C SER A 94 29.53 -7.34 6.30
N ALA A 95 28.40 -7.87 6.75
CA ALA A 95 27.25 -7.07 7.16
C ALA A 95 27.60 -6.19 8.36
N VAL A 96 27.11 -4.94 8.34
CA VAL A 96 27.24 -4.02 9.46
C VAL A 96 25.97 -4.05 10.29
N CYS A 97 26.12 -4.32 11.60
CA CYS A 97 24.99 -4.23 12.52
C CYS A 97 24.60 -2.76 12.73
N LYS A 98 23.33 -2.42 12.45
CA LYS A 98 22.75 -1.14 12.84
C LYS A 98 21.93 -1.32 14.11
N THR A 99 22.38 -0.69 15.19
CA THR A 99 21.61 -0.53 16.42
C THR A 99 20.66 0.68 16.29
N GLY A 100 19.63 0.75 17.14
CA GLY A 100 18.83 1.96 17.28
C GLY A 100 17.55 2.00 16.46
N THR A 101 16.59 1.15 16.81
CA THR A 101 15.17 1.51 16.73
C THR A 101 14.57 1.10 18.06
N ALA A 102 13.98 2.04 18.80
CA ALA A 102 13.17 1.76 19.98
C ALA A 102 11.83 1.09 19.62
N SER A 103 11.67 0.65 18.36
CA SER A 103 10.48 0.03 17.82
C SER A 103 10.25 -1.35 18.41
N LYS A 104 9.00 -1.66 18.72
CA LYS A 104 8.57 -3.00 19.11
C LYS A 104 8.53 -3.88 17.86
N VAL A 105 9.01 -5.12 17.99
CA VAL A 105 8.86 -6.14 16.96
C VAL A 105 7.65 -6.97 17.31
N GLU A 106 6.68 -7.04 16.40
CA GLU A 106 5.46 -7.82 16.57
C GLU A 106 5.18 -8.71 15.35
N PRO A 107 4.45 -9.82 15.53
CA PRO A 107 3.89 -10.56 14.41
C PRO A 107 2.99 -9.65 13.57
N HIS A 108 3.08 -9.74 12.25
CA HIS A 108 2.23 -8.96 11.34
C HIS A 108 0.75 -9.30 11.60
N PRO A 109 -0.09 -8.32 12.03
CA PRO A 109 -1.45 -8.61 12.47
C PRO A 109 -2.48 -8.68 11.34
N GLY A 110 -2.09 -8.33 10.11
CA GLY A 110 -2.94 -8.39 8.92
C GLY A 110 -2.54 -9.46 7.91
N VAL A 111 -3.07 -9.34 6.69
CA VAL A 111 -2.70 -10.19 5.55
C VAL A 111 -1.49 -9.62 4.79
N PRO A 112 -0.64 -10.46 4.20
CA PRO A 112 0.48 -9.97 3.41
C PRO A 112 0.05 -9.57 2.00
N VAL A 113 0.82 -8.67 1.40
CA VAL A 113 0.75 -8.37 -0.03
C VAL A 113 1.33 -9.53 -0.86
N ARG A 114 0.59 -9.98 -1.88
CA ARG A 114 0.97 -11.10 -2.76
C ARG A 114 0.69 -10.79 -4.24
N PRO A 115 1.38 -11.45 -5.17
CA PRO A 115 0.89 -11.56 -6.54
C PRO A 115 -0.33 -12.48 -6.57
N ILE A 116 -1.47 -11.94 -6.96
CA ILE A 116 -2.79 -12.59 -6.85
C ILE A 116 -3.21 -13.21 -8.18
N GLU A 117 -2.99 -12.50 -9.28
CA GLU A 117 -3.50 -12.87 -10.59
C GLU A 117 -2.52 -12.46 -11.70
N GLU A 118 -2.42 -13.29 -12.73
CA GLU A 118 -1.68 -12.97 -13.96
C GLU A 118 -2.67 -12.61 -15.07
N MET A 119 -2.40 -11.52 -15.78
CA MET A 119 -3.29 -11.00 -16.81
C MET A 119 -2.52 -10.76 -18.11
N ALA A 120 -2.96 -11.43 -19.17
CA ALA A 120 -2.44 -11.24 -20.51
C ALA A 120 -2.98 -9.93 -21.13
N PRO A 121 -2.14 -9.15 -21.84
CA PRO A 121 -2.60 -8.02 -22.63
C PRO A 121 -3.66 -8.46 -23.66
N LYS A 122 -4.66 -7.61 -23.87
CA LYS A 122 -5.68 -7.76 -24.92
C LYS A 122 -5.17 -7.31 -26.27
N THR A 123 -4.35 -6.26 -26.30
CA THR A 123 -3.78 -5.73 -27.54
C THR A 123 -2.33 -5.30 -27.35
N VAL A 124 -1.58 -5.30 -28.45
CA VAL A 124 -0.29 -4.62 -28.60
C VAL A 124 -0.32 -3.87 -29.93
N ARG A 125 0.11 -2.60 -29.92
CA ARG A 125 0.26 -1.80 -31.13
C ARG A 125 1.59 -1.07 -31.13
N GLU A 126 2.20 -0.94 -32.31
CA GLU A 126 3.32 -0.02 -32.48
C GLU A 126 2.76 1.39 -32.68
N HIS A 127 2.97 2.26 -31.68
CA HIS A 127 2.49 3.63 -31.71
C HIS A 127 3.40 4.54 -32.55
N GLN A 128 4.71 4.33 -32.43
CA GLN A 128 5.78 4.93 -33.24
C GLN A 128 6.88 3.89 -33.45
N PRO A 129 7.77 4.04 -34.44
CA PRO A 129 8.85 3.08 -34.67
C PRO A 129 9.61 2.72 -33.38
N GLY A 130 9.50 1.46 -32.95
CA GLY A 130 10.15 0.94 -31.74
C GLY A 130 9.48 1.32 -30.40
N VAL A 131 8.27 1.89 -30.43
CA VAL A 131 7.44 2.23 -29.26
C VAL A 131 6.15 1.41 -29.30
N PHE A 132 6.04 0.43 -28.40
CA PHE A 132 4.91 -0.50 -28.38
C PHE A 132 4.03 -0.24 -27.18
N ILE A 133 2.72 -0.10 -27.39
CA ILE A 133 1.73 0.10 -26.34
C ILE A 133 0.87 -1.16 -26.21
N PHE A 134 0.86 -1.72 -25.01
CA PHE A 134 0.02 -2.83 -24.60
C PHE A 134 -1.16 -2.30 -23.80
N ASP A 135 -2.30 -2.98 -23.93
CA ASP A 135 -3.51 -2.73 -23.16
C ASP A 135 -3.94 -4.01 -22.46
N LEU A 136 -3.99 -4.00 -21.12
CA LEU A 136 -4.48 -5.11 -20.32
C LEU A 136 -6.00 -5.29 -20.37
N GLY A 137 -6.73 -4.25 -20.79
CA GLY A 137 -8.18 -4.18 -20.74
C GLY A 137 -8.76 -3.96 -19.33
N GLN A 138 -7.89 -3.78 -18.33
CA GLN A 138 -8.23 -3.52 -16.93
C GLN A 138 -7.12 -2.68 -16.28
N ASN A 139 -7.51 -1.65 -15.53
CA ASN A 139 -6.60 -0.90 -14.66
C ASN A 139 -6.34 -1.68 -13.38
N ILE A 140 -5.07 -1.97 -13.07
CA ILE A 140 -4.65 -2.81 -11.94
C ILE A 140 -3.57 -2.12 -11.11
N SER A 141 -3.40 -2.54 -9.86
CA SER A 141 -2.14 -2.35 -9.10
C SER A 141 -1.23 -3.55 -9.32
N GLY A 142 0.05 -3.32 -9.62
CA GLY A 142 0.98 -4.41 -9.80
C GLY A 142 2.25 -4.06 -10.56
N VAL A 143 2.80 -5.05 -11.24
CA VAL A 143 4.00 -4.93 -12.08
C VAL A 143 3.83 -5.76 -13.35
N VAL A 144 4.80 -5.68 -14.26
CA VAL A 144 4.85 -6.54 -15.44
C VAL A 144 5.91 -7.62 -15.29
N ARG A 145 5.56 -8.84 -15.70
CA ARG A 145 6.54 -9.84 -16.11
C ARG A 145 6.91 -9.62 -17.58
N LEU A 146 8.16 -9.27 -17.81
CA LEU A 146 8.76 -9.12 -19.13
C LEU A 146 9.31 -10.46 -19.60
N LYS A 147 9.02 -10.83 -20.84
CA LYS A 147 9.68 -11.91 -21.58
C LYS A 147 10.38 -11.31 -22.81
N VAL A 148 11.68 -11.51 -22.91
CA VAL A 148 12.50 -10.85 -23.93
C VAL A 148 13.66 -11.73 -24.38
N LYS A 149 14.10 -11.59 -25.63
CA LYS A 149 15.33 -12.20 -26.15
C LYS A 149 16.10 -11.17 -26.95
N GLY A 150 17.38 -11.01 -26.64
CA GLY A 150 18.24 -10.00 -27.25
C GLY A 150 19.70 -10.23 -26.96
N LYS A 151 20.53 -9.21 -27.22
CA LYS A 151 21.95 -9.22 -26.94
C LYS A 151 22.22 -8.76 -25.51
N ALA A 152 23.32 -9.22 -24.93
CA ALA A 152 23.79 -8.72 -23.64
C ALA A 152 23.98 -7.19 -23.72
N GLY A 153 23.40 -6.47 -22.76
CA GLY A 153 23.43 -5.01 -22.72
C GLY A 153 22.29 -4.29 -23.45
N ASP A 154 21.45 -5.01 -24.20
CA ASP A 154 20.19 -4.43 -24.71
C ASP A 154 19.35 -3.95 -23.51
N LYS A 155 18.73 -2.79 -23.65
CA LYS A 155 17.98 -2.13 -22.58
C LYS A 155 16.51 -1.98 -22.98
N VAL A 156 15.64 -2.63 -22.23
CA VAL A 156 14.18 -2.46 -22.34
C VAL A 156 13.71 -1.52 -21.25
N LYS A 157 12.99 -0.46 -21.64
CA LYS A 157 12.32 0.47 -20.73
C LYS A 157 10.82 0.23 -20.78
N ILE A 158 10.22 0.12 -19.60
CA ILE A 158 8.79 -0.12 -19.39
C ILE A 158 8.19 1.10 -18.70
N ARG A 159 7.15 1.68 -19.28
CA ARG A 159 6.38 2.80 -18.71
C ARG A 159 4.93 2.40 -18.51
N TYR A 160 4.30 2.97 -17.50
CA TYR A 160 2.95 2.61 -17.08
C TYR A 160 2.03 3.83 -17.10
N ALA A 161 0.77 3.63 -17.47
CA ALA A 161 -0.28 4.63 -17.37
C ALA A 161 -1.67 4.01 -17.18
N GLU A 162 -2.56 4.75 -16.52
CA GLU A 162 -3.96 4.36 -16.36
C GLU A 162 -4.77 4.64 -17.63
N VAL A 163 -4.44 5.71 -18.35
CA VAL A 163 -5.18 6.18 -19.52
C VAL A 163 -4.25 6.59 -20.66
N LEU A 164 -4.83 6.68 -21.85
CA LEU A 164 -4.17 7.16 -23.06
C LEU A 164 -4.68 8.56 -23.40
N HIS A 165 -3.82 9.36 -24.03
CA HIS A 165 -4.28 10.53 -24.76
C HIS A 165 -5.07 10.12 -26.02
N ASN A 166 -5.82 11.07 -26.61
CA ASN A 166 -6.56 10.85 -27.85
C ASN A 166 -5.66 10.44 -29.03
N ASP A 167 -4.38 10.82 -29.02
CA ASP A 167 -3.40 10.43 -30.04
C ASP A 167 -2.81 9.02 -29.81
N GLY A 168 -3.19 8.36 -28.71
CA GLY A 168 -2.77 7.01 -28.36
C GLY A 168 -1.48 6.93 -27.56
N ARG A 169 -0.82 8.04 -27.18
CA ARG A 169 0.31 8.05 -26.23
C ARG A 169 -0.17 7.76 -24.81
N LEU A 170 0.73 7.24 -23.97
CA LEU A 170 0.49 7.17 -22.52
C LEU A 170 0.28 8.58 -21.95
N SER A 171 -0.75 8.75 -21.10
CA SER A 171 -0.88 9.94 -20.26
C SER A 171 -0.24 9.67 -18.91
N THR A 172 0.80 10.44 -18.59
CA THR A 172 1.57 10.30 -17.34
C THR A 172 1.56 11.56 -16.49
N GLU A 173 0.84 12.60 -16.90
CA GLU A 173 0.77 13.88 -16.21
C GLU A 173 0.11 13.74 -14.83
N ASN A 174 -0.91 12.88 -14.72
CA ASN A 174 -1.62 12.61 -13.46
C ASN A 174 -0.76 11.83 -12.45
N LEU A 175 0.37 11.25 -12.87
CA LEU A 175 1.32 10.58 -11.97
C LEU A 175 2.16 11.58 -11.16
N ARG A 176 2.11 12.88 -11.52
CA ARG A 176 2.87 13.97 -10.90
C ARG A 176 4.37 13.66 -10.88
N CYS A 177 5.00 13.51 -9.71
CA CYS A 177 6.43 13.21 -9.61
C CYS A 177 6.74 11.71 -9.63
N ALA A 178 5.74 10.81 -9.63
CA ALA A 178 6.00 9.38 -9.75
C ALA A 178 6.43 9.04 -11.18
N ARG A 179 7.69 8.62 -11.35
CA ARG A 179 8.23 8.28 -12.66
C ARG A 179 7.54 7.05 -13.26
N SER A 180 7.16 6.07 -12.44
CA SER A 180 6.55 4.80 -12.86
C SER A 180 7.25 4.19 -14.09
N VAL A 181 8.56 3.97 -13.97
CA VAL A 181 9.41 3.42 -15.04
C VAL A 181 10.25 2.29 -14.50
N ASP A 182 10.15 1.15 -15.17
CA ASP A 182 11.03 0.02 -14.94
C ASP A 182 12.05 -0.11 -16.08
N THR A 183 13.24 -0.60 -15.78
CA THR A 183 14.32 -0.80 -16.76
C THR A 183 14.95 -2.18 -16.57
N TYR A 184 15.06 -2.93 -17.66
CA TYR A 184 15.75 -4.22 -17.71
C TYR A 184 16.91 -4.17 -18.70
N ILE A 185 18.12 -4.55 -18.25
CA ILE A 185 19.29 -4.72 -19.10
C ILE A 185 19.60 -6.20 -19.22
N LEU A 186 19.58 -6.70 -20.45
CA LEU A 186 19.67 -8.12 -20.76
C LEU A 186 21.08 -8.67 -20.49
N LYS A 187 21.15 -9.94 -20.08
CA LYS A 187 22.40 -10.72 -20.02
C LYS A 187 22.72 -11.44 -21.33
N GLY A 188 21.80 -11.46 -22.29
CA GLY A 188 21.96 -12.08 -23.60
C GLY A 188 21.77 -13.59 -23.58
N ASP A 189 20.85 -14.10 -22.77
CA ASP A 189 20.59 -15.55 -22.69
C ASP A 189 20.04 -16.08 -24.03
N PRO A 190 20.70 -17.05 -24.70
CA PRO A 190 20.21 -17.63 -25.94
C PRO A 190 18.81 -18.26 -25.84
N ALA A 191 18.39 -18.68 -24.65
CA ALA A 191 17.05 -19.23 -24.39
C ALA A 191 15.98 -18.14 -24.21
N GLY A 192 16.37 -16.87 -24.06
CA GLY A 192 15.50 -15.77 -23.67
C GLY A 192 15.47 -15.57 -22.15
N GLU A 193 14.98 -14.41 -21.74
CA GLU A 193 15.01 -13.92 -20.37
C GLU A 193 13.60 -13.60 -19.89
N MET A 194 13.36 -13.86 -18.60
CA MET A 194 12.13 -13.48 -17.91
C MET A 194 12.48 -12.66 -16.68
N TRP A 195 11.81 -11.54 -16.52
CA TRP A 195 12.05 -10.64 -15.40
C TRP A 195 10.74 -10.06 -14.86
N THR A 196 10.69 -9.81 -13.56
CA THR A 196 9.56 -9.15 -12.89
C THR A 196 10.14 -8.29 -11.76
N PRO A 197 9.80 -7.00 -11.67
CA PRO A 197 10.24 -6.15 -10.56
C PRO A 197 9.85 -6.72 -9.20
N GLU A 198 10.69 -6.55 -8.17
CA GLU A 198 10.47 -7.14 -6.83
C GLU A 198 10.06 -6.12 -5.75
N PHE A 199 10.49 -4.86 -5.91
CA PHE A 199 10.45 -3.83 -4.86
C PHE A 199 9.77 -2.53 -5.29
N THR A 200 8.96 -2.58 -6.34
CA THR A 200 8.09 -1.50 -6.80
C THR A 200 6.71 -2.02 -7.17
N TYR A 201 5.76 -1.13 -7.41
CA TYR A 201 4.48 -1.42 -8.04
C TYR A 201 3.92 -0.15 -8.69
N HIS A 202 2.97 -0.30 -9.60
CA HIS A 202 2.36 0.77 -10.37
C HIS A 202 0.85 0.56 -10.46
N GLY A 203 0.09 1.64 -10.62
CA GLY A 203 -1.32 1.60 -11.02
C GLY A 203 -1.44 1.86 -12.52
N PHE A 204 -1.93 0.89 -13.30
CA PHE A 204 -1.95 0.99 -14.75
C PHE A 204 -2.90 0.02 -15.46
N GLN A 205 -3.33 0.44 -16.65
CA GLN A 205 -3.94 -0.44 -17.66
C GLN A 205 -3.02 -0.59 -18.89
N TYR A 206 -2.29 0.48 -19.22
CA TYR A 206 -1.48 0.56 -20.42
C TYR A 206 0.01 0.50 -20.09
N ILE A 207 0.74 -0.21 -20.93
CA ILE A 207 2.19 -0.39 -20.81
C ILE A 207 2.87 0.05 -22.09
N GLU A 208 3.87 0.90 -22.00
CA GLU A 208 4.75 1.26 -23.11
C GLU A 208 6.08 0.53 -22.97
N LEU A 209 6.45 -0.24 -24.01
CA LEU A 209 7.78 -0.81 -24.17
C LEU A 209 8.58 -0.02 -25.20
N THR A 210 9.80 0.35 -24.83
CA THR A 210 10.79 0.95 -25.74
C THR A 210 12.14 0.24 -25.59
N GLY A 211 12.90 0.16 -26.69
CA GLY A 211 14.17 -0.57 -26.73
C GLY A 211 14.02 -2.09 -26.74
N PHE A 212 12.81 -2.61 -27.00
CA PHE A 212 12.59 -4.05 -27.16
C PHE A 212 13.31 -4.57 -28.43
N PRO A 213 14.09 -5.67 -28.35
CA PRO A 213 14.75 -6.23 -29.53
C PRO A 213 13.73 -6.82 -30.53
N GLY A 214 13.50 -6.11 -31.62
CA GLY A 214 12.51 -6.50 -32.64
C GLY A 214 11.08 -6.08 -32.27
N GLN A 215 10.09 -6.82 -32.76
CA GLN A 215 8.68 -6.56 -32.51
C GLN A 215 8.14 -7.51 -31.44
N PRO A 216 7.61 -7.02 -30.31
CA PRO A 216 7.08 -7.88 -29.27
C PRO A 216 5.69 -8.43 -29.64
N GLY A 217 5.44 -9.70 -29.31
CA GLY A 217 4.11 -10.28 -29.28
C GLY A 217 3.36 -9.97 -27.97
N LEU A 218 2.10 -10.40 -27.87
CA LEU A 218 1.31 -10.25 -26.64
C LEU A 218 1.95 -10.94 -25.43
N ASP A 219 2.71 -12.02 -25.66
CA ASP A 219 3.38 -12.81 -24.62
C ASP A 219 4.67 -12.15 -24.08
N ALA A 220 5.09 -11.02 -24.66
CA ALA A 220 6.24 -10.25 -24.16
C ALA A 220 5.97 -9.62 -22.79
N VAL A 221 4.69 -9.39 -22.45
CA VAL A 221 4.24 -8.74 -21.22
C VAL A 221 3.15 -9.58 -20.58
N THR A 222 3.22 -9.74 -19.26
CA THR A 222 2.10 -10.25 -18.45
C THR A 222 1.92 -9.31 -17.26
N GLY A 223 0.73 -8.75 -17.09
CA GLY A 223 0.39 -7.97 -15.91
C GLY A 223 0.30 -8.89 -14.70
N ILE A 224 0.99 -8.57 -13.63
CA ILE A 224 0.95 -9.29 -12.36
C ILE A 224 0.21 -8.41 -11.38
N VAL A 225 -1.04 -8.78 -11.05
CA VAL A 225 -1.88 -8.06 -10.10
C VAL A 225 -1.34 -8.31 -8.70
N ILE A 226 -1.07 -7.24 -7.95
CA ILE A 226 -0.52 -7.31 -6.61
C ILE A 226 -1.36 -6.47 -5.66
N HIS A 227 -1.82 -7.10 -4.58
CA HIS A 227 -2.52 -6.43 -3.48
C HIS A 227 -2.44 -7.30 -2.21
N SER A 228 -2.93 -6.77 -1.09
CA SER A 228 -3.16 -7.51 0.14
C SER A 228 -4.07 -8.70 -0.12
N ASP A 229 -3.66 -9.89 0.31
CA ASP A 229 -4.36 -11.14 0.04
C ASP A 229 -5.56 -11.34 0.98
N VAL A 230 -6.56 -10.47 0.82
CA VAL A 230 -7.87 -10.59 1.47
C VAL A 230 -8.77 -11.53 0.66
N PRO A 231 -9.55 -12.41 1.30
CA PRO A 231 -10.53 -13.23 0.60
C PRO A 231 -11.67 -12.39 0.01
N TYR A 232 -11.88 -12.47 -1.31
CA TYR A 232 -13.04 -11.84 -1.97
C TYR A 232 -14.19 -12.85 -2.08
N HIS A 233 -15.34 -12.51 -1.47
CA HIS A 233 -16.52 -13.40 -1.40
C HIS A 233 -17.82 -12.70 -1.81
N GLY A 234 -17.83 -11.37 -1.90
CA GLY A 234 -18.95 -10.62 -2.41
C GLY A 234 -19.17 -10.91 -3.90
N THR A 235 -20.43 -11.10 -4.28
CA THR A 235 -20.83 -11.12 -5.68
C THR A 235 -22.10 -10.31 -5.84
N PHE A 236 -22.24 -9.68 -7.01
CA PHE A 236 -23.43 -8.93 -7.38
C PHE A 236 -23.67 -9.12 -8.88
N GLU A 237 -24.91 -9.39 -9.23
CA GLU A 237 -25.39 -9.46 -10.61
C GLU A 237 -26.79 -8.89 -10.68
N SER A 238 -27.06 -8.17 -11.76
CA SER A 238 -28.37 -7.61 -12.07
C SER A 238 -28.66 -7.75 -13.57
N SER A 239 -29.90 -7.48 -13.96
CA SER A 239 -30.29 -7.40 -15.37
C SER A 239 -29.75 -6.17 -16.10
N ASP A 240 -29.15 -5.20 -15.40
CA ASP A 240 -28.56 -4.01 -16.00
C ASP A 240 -27.03 -4.18 -16.16
N PRO A 241 -26.52 -4.29 -17.39
CA PRO A 241 -25.08 -4.41 -17.64
C PRO A 241 -24.25 -3.24 -17.09
N MET A 242 -24.83 -2.04 -16.96
CA MET A 242 -24.14 -0.87 -16.40
C MET A 242 -23.88 -1.06 -14.90
N LEU A 243 -24.88 -1.55 -14.15
CA LEU A 243 -24.71 -1.84 -12.72
C LEU A 243 -23.69 -2.97 -12.49
N ASN A 244 -23.71 -3.99 -13.35
CA ASN A 244 -22.73 -5.08 -13.27
C ASN A 244 -21.30 -4.56 -13.53
N ARG A 245 -21.14 -3.64 -14.50
CA ARG A 245 -19.86 -2.97 -14.76
C ARG A 245 -19.43 -2.08 -13.59
N LEU A 246 -20.36 -1.31 -13.01
CA LEU A 246 -20.07 -0.45 -11.86
C LEU A 246 -19.55 -1.28 -10.68
N TYR A 247 -20.21 -2.40 -10.37
CA TYR A 247 -19.77 -3.32 -9.33
C TYR A 247 -18.36 -3.87 -9.60
N GLN A 248 -18.10 -4.33 -10.83
CA GLN A 248 -16.77 -4.79 -11.22
C GLN A 248 -15.70 -3.71 -11.03
N ASN A 249 -16.01 -2.46 -11.39
CA ASN A 249 -15.10 -1.34 -11.20
C ASN A 249 -14.82 -1.11 -9.71
N MET A 250 -15.84 -1.15 -8.84
CA MET A 250 -15.67 -1.03 -7.39
C MET A 250 -14.73 -2.10 -6.83
N VAL A 251 -14.91 -3.36 -7.22
CA VAL A 251 -14.06 -4.47 -6.76
C VAL A 251 -12.62 -4.28 -7.24
N TRP A 252 -12.39 -3.89 -8.50
CA TRP A 252 -11.04 -3.63 -9.00
C TRP A 252 -10.38 -2.42 -8.32
N THR A 253 -11.14 -1.36 -8.03
CA THR A 253 -10.65 -0.20 -7.27
C THR A 253 -10.25 -0.60 -5.85
N GLN A 254 -11.05 -1.44 -5.17
CA GLN A 254 -10.70 -1.96 -3.85
C GLN A 254 -9.42 -2.80 -3.91
N ARG A 255 -9.34 -3.74 -4.85
CA ARG A 255 -8.13 -4.55 -5.09
C ARG A 255 -6.90 -3.66 -5.28
N ALA A 256 -7.03 -2.62 -6.10
CA ALA A 256 -5.92 -1.74 -6.42
C ALA A 256 -5.41 -0.93 -5.22
N ASN A 257 -6.32 -0.57 -4.29
CA ASN A 257 -6.01 0.27 -3.14
C ASN A 257 -5.82 -0.47 -1.83
N PHE A 258 -6.02 -1.79 -1.80
CA PHE A 258 -5.75 -2.61 -0.63
C PHE A 258 -4.30 -3.11 -0.72
N PHE A 259 -3.35 -2.24 -0.44
CA PHE A 259 -1.92 -2.56 -0.52
C PHE A 259 -1.24 -2.20 0.79
N GLU A 260 -1.20 -3.16 1.74
CA GLU A 260 -0.70 -2.99 3.12
C GLU A 260 -1.48 -2.00 4.01
N MET A 261 -2.17 -1.04 3.40
CA MET A 261 -3.05 -0.02 3.98
C MET A 261 -4.11 0.37 2.92
N PRO A 262 -5.27 0.96 3.30
CA PRO A 262 -6.29 1.42 2.36
C PRO A 262 -5.84 2.72 1.70
N THR A 263 -5.14 2.64 0.56
CA THR A 263 -4.59 3.81 -0.11
C THR A 263 -5.66 4.64 -0.82
N ASP A 264 -5.43 5.94 -0.98
CA ASP A 264 -6.26 6.81 -1.84
C ASP A 264 -6.16 6.41 -3.32
N CYS A 265 -4.94 6.11 -3.77
CA CYS A 265 -4.67 5.78 -5.16
C CYS A 265 -3.38 4.94 -5.30
N PRO A 266 -3.25 4.07 -6.34
CA PRO A 266 -2.13 3.15 -6.47
C PRO A 266 -1.00 3.62 -7.41
N GLN A 267 -1.17 4.74 -8.11
CA GLN A 267 -0.37 5.12 -9.29
C GLN A 267 0.58 6.30 -9.04
N ARG A 268 0.10 7.42 -8.48
CA ARG A 268 0.88 8.66 -8.37
C ARG A 268 1.79 8.65 -7.14
N ASP A 269 2.52 9.74 -6.95
CA ASP A 269 3.41 10.04 -5.82
C ASP A 269 2.67 10.30 -4.49
N GLU A 270 1.73 9.44 -4.14
CA GLU A 270 0.92 9.54 -2.92
C GLU A 270 0.78 8.18 -2.25
N ARG A 271 -0.24 7.40 -2.61
CA ARG A 271 -0.45 6.02 -2.14
C ARG A 271 -0.47 5.94 -0.61
N MET A 272 -1.17 6.89 0.00
CA MET A 272 -1.23 7.07 1.45
C MET A 272 -2.53 6.50 1.99
N GLY A 273 -2.50 5.97 3.21
CA GLY A 273 -3.70 5.50 3.91
C GLY A 273 -4.58 6.64 4.41
N TRP A 274 -5.19 7.41 3.50
CA TRP A 274 -6.05 8.55 3.81
C TRP A 274 -7.30 8.09 4.57
N THR A 275 -7.54 8.72 5.71
CA THR A 275 -8.54 8.26 6.67
C THR A 275 -9.97 8.55 6.21
N GLY A 276 -10.20 9.66 5.52
CA GLY A 276 -11.50 10.00 4.94
C GLY A 276 -11.94 9.01 3.86
N ASP A 277 -11.04 8.66 2.96
CA ASP A 277 -11.26 7.65 1.92
C ASP A 277 -11.56 6.28 2.55
N ALA A 278 -10.75 5.89 3.55
CA ALA A 278 -10.92 4.62 4.25
C ALA A 278 -12.27 4.51 4.98
N GLN A 279 -12.71 5.57 5.68
CA GLN A 279 -13.94 5.54 6.48
C GLN A 279 -15.22 5.61 5.64
N ILE A 280 -15.19 6.33 4.51
CA ILE A 280 -16.34 6.35 3.61
C ILE A 280 -16.52 5.01 2.88
N TYR A 281 -15.41 4.30 2.61
CA TYR A 281 -15.42 3.07 1.82
C TYR A 281 -15.50 1.78 2.63
N VAL A 282 -15.09 1.78 3.91
CA VAL A 282 -14.96 0.55 4.74
C VAL A 282 -16.21 -0.33 4.68
N ARG A 283 -17.41 0.25 4.74
CA ARG A 283 -18.66 -0.53 4.69
C ARG A 283 -18.88 -1.20 3.34
N ALA A 284 -18.55 -0.55 2.23
CA ALA A 284 -18.64 -1.18 0.91
C ALA A 284 -17.57 -2.28 0.75
N ALA A 285 -16.37 -2.03 1.28
CA ALA A 285 -15.26 -2.96 1.24
C ALA A 285 -15.59 -4.31 1.92
N THR A 286 -16.33 -4.29 3.04
CA THR A 286 -16.72 -5.50 3.77
C THR A 286 -17.74 -6.36 3.01
N PHE A 287 -18.52 -5.79 2.09
CA PHE A 287 -19.42 -6.57 1.24
C PHE A 287 -18.65 -7.34 0.16
N ASN A 288 -17.52 -6.80 -0.30
CA ASN A 288 -16.74 -7.40 -1.39
C ASN A 288 -15.74 -8.44 -0.88
N ALA A 289 -15.12 -8.20 0.29
CA ALA A 289 -14.06 -9.02 0.83
C ALA A 289 -14.13 -9.17 2.35
N ASP A 290 -13.51 -10.22 2.88
CA ASP A 290 -13.17 -10.31 4.30
C ASP A 290 -11.95 -9.43 4.58
N ILE A 291 -12.21 -8.26 5.15
CA ILE A 291 -11.20 -7.22 5.42
C ILE A 291 -10.86 -7.11 6.91
N ALA A 292 -11.36 -8.03 7.75
CA ALA A 292 -11.20 -7.93 9.20
C ALA A 292 -9.72 -7.81 9.60
N SER A 293 -8.88 -8.77 9.18
CA SER A 293 -7.44 -8.73 9.48
C SER A 293 -6.71 -7.55 8.83
N PHE A 294 -7.16 -7.09 7.66
CA PHE A 294 -6.59 -5.92 6.99
C PHE A 294 -6.80 -4.65 7.84
N TYR A 295 -8.02 -4.45 8.34
CA TYR A 295 -8.33 -3.32 9.23
C TYR A 295 -7.77 -3.50 10.64
N THR A 296 -7.64 -4.71 11.19
CA THR A 296 -6.92 -4.93 12.46
C THR A 296 -5.52 -4.33 12.42
N LYS A 297 -4.79 -4.53 11.31
CA LYS A 297 -3.47 -3.95 11.13
C LYS A 297 -3.52 -2.44 10.96
N TRP A 298 -4.34 -1.94 10.04
CA TRP A 298 -4.36 -0.51 9.72
C TRP A 298 -4.88 0.36 10.88
N LEU A 299 -5.82 -0.13 11.68
CA LEU A 299 -6.30 0.59 12.88
C LEU A 299 -5.21 0.75 13.95
N ARG A 300 -4.24 -0.19 14.02
CA ARG A 300 -3.04 0.01 14.85
C ARG A 300 -2.14 1.10 14.31
N ASP A 301 -1.91 1.13 12.99
CA ASP A 301 -1.16 2.21 12.34
C ASP A 301 -1.81 3.57 12.62
N LEU A 302 -3.15 3.64 12.56
CA LEU A 302 -3.92 4.85 12.84
C LEU A 302 -3.77 5.29 14.30
N ASN A 303 -3.86 4.37 15.26
CA ASN A 303 -3.66 4.66 16.68
C ASN A 303 -2.23 5.09 17.02
N ASP A 304 -1.24 4.49 16.36
CA ASP A 304 0.18 4.83 16.51
C ASP A 304 0.49 6.24 16.00
N ASP A 305 -0.28 6.73 15.02
CA ASP A 305 -0.07 8.04 14.37
C ASP A 305 -1.02 9.15 14.81
N ALA A 306 -1.98 8.82 15.68
CA ALA A 306 -2.78 9.80 16.40
C ALA A 306 -1.86 10.80 17.12
N TRP A 307 -2.26 12.07 17.08
CA TRP A 307 -1.52 13.14 17.71
C TRP A 307 -1.53 13.00 19.24
N ASP A 308 -0.49 13.53 19.90
CA ASP A 308 -0.36 13.50 21.36
C ASP A 308 -1.53 14.18 22.08
N TYR A 309 -2.22 15.11 21.40
CA TYR A 309 -3.40 15.81 21.90
C TYR A 309 -4.73 15.09 21.63
N GLY A 310 -4.71 13.88 21.06
CA GLY A 310 -5.88 13.01 20.92
C GLY A 310 -6.47 12.88 19.52
N ALA A 311 -6.27 13.86 18.62
CA ALA A 311 -6.81 13.79 17.27
C ALA A 311 -6.17 12.68 16.42
N TYR A 312 -6.97 11.99 15.62
CA TYR A 312 -6.44 11.13 14.56
C TYR A 312 -5.88 11.96 13.40
N ALA A 313 -4.86 11.43 12.73
CA ALA A 313 -4.26 12.07 11.57
C ALA A 313 -5.13 11.91 10.30
N ALA A 314 -4.90 12.76 9.29
CA ALA A 314 -5.60 12.68 8.00
C ALA A 314 -5.17 11.46 7.15
N TYR A 315 -4.04 10.84 7.47
CA TYR A 315 -3.59 9.59 6.86
C TYR A 315 -2.70 8.82 7.85
N ALA A 316 -2.72 7.50 7.72
CA ALA A 316 -1.89 6.59 8.49
C ALA A 316 -1.36 5.45 7.60
N PRO A 317 -0.04 5.14 7.64
CA PRO A 317 0.98 5.79 8.44
C PRO A 317 1.35 7.22 7.98
N ARG A 318 1.80 8.07 8.90
CA ARG A 318 2.23 9.47 8.70
C ARG A 318 3.77 9.61 8.79
N PRO A 319 4.52 9.39 7.69
CA PRO A 319 5.98 9.47 7.70
C PRO A 319 6.51 10.91 7.86
N LEU A 320 5.77 11.92 7.39
CA LEU A 320 6.08 13.34 7.50
C LEU A 320 4.76 14.10 7.71
N ALA A 321 4.65 14.92 8.76
CA ALA A 321 3.53 15.85 8.89
C ALA A 321 3.65 16.93 7.80
N ARG A 322 2.63 17.08 6.94
CA ARG A 322 2.57 18.28 6.11
C ARG A 322 2.24 19.47 7.02
N PRO A 323 2.88 20.64 6.83
CA PRO A 323 2.49 21.85 7.55
C PRO A 323 0.99 22.11 7.29
N ASN A 324 0.20 22.20 8.35
CA ASN A 324 -1.23 22.50 8.34
C ASN A 324 -2.20 21.32 8.07
N GLU A 325 -1.73 20.08 7.88
CA GLU A 325 -2.60 18.89 7.82
C GLU A 325 -2.64 18.20 9.19
N HIS A 326 -3.33 18.84 10.14
CA HIS A 326 -3.41 18.36 11.52
C HIS A 326 -4.63 17.48 11.75
N HIS A 327 -5.82 17.98 11.45
CA HIS A 327 -7.09 17.30 11.66
C HIS A 327 -8.14 17.82 10.68
N ALA A 328 -9.03 16.93 10.23
CA ALA A 328 -10.12 17.24 9.32
C ALA A 328 -11.37 16.42 9.69
N ALA A 329 -12.50 17.09 9.87
CA ALA A 329 -13.79 16.46 10.04
C ALA A 329 -14.18 15.66 8.79
N GLY A 330 -14.56 14.41 8.99
CA GLY A 330 -14.72 13.39 7.95
C GLY A 330 -13.44 12.59 7.66
N TRP A 331 -12.29 12.93 8.24
CA TRP A 331 -11.05 12.17 8.10
C TRP A 331 -10.64 11.56 9.43
N MET A 332 -10.46 12.38 10.46
CA MET A 332 -10.06 11.92 11.80
C MET A 332 -11.07 10.94 12.42
N ASP A 333 -12.35 11.07 12.04
CA ASP A 333 -13.48 10.26 12.48
C ASP A 333 -13.35 8.78 12.05
N ALA A 334 -12.44 8.48 11.11
CA ALA A 334 -12.11 7.10 10.74
C ALA A 334 -11.68 6.23 11.93
N GLY A 335 -11.06 6.83 12.94
CA GLY A 335 -10.65 6.13 14.16
C GLY A 335 -11.82 5.67 15.04
N VAL A 336 -13.04 6.16 14.80
CA VAL A 336 -14.28 5.71 15.45
C VAL A 336 -15.14 4.90 14.48
N ILE A 337 -15.32 5.41 13.25
CA ILE A 337 -16.21 4.83 12.24
C ILE A 337 -15.71 3.48 11.74
N CYS A 338 -14.40 3.31 11.53
CA CYS A 338 -13.84 2.05 11.05
C CYS A 338 -13.95 0.92 12.09
N PRO A 339 -13.54 1.09 13.37
CA PRO A 339 -13.79 0.09 14.40
C PRO A 339 -15.27 -0.29 14.55
N TRP A 340 -16.16 0.71 14.58
CA TRP A 340 -17.60 0.47 14.66
C TRP A 340 -18.09 -0.37 13.48
N THR A 341 -17.68 -0.03 12.25
CA THR A 341 -18.11 -0.75 11.05
C THR A 341 -17.60 -2.18 11.03
N ILE A 342 -16.34 -2.41 11.40
CA ILE A 342 -15.77 -3.76 11.50
C ILE A 342 -16.54 -4.59 12.53
N TRP A 343 -16.82 -4.02 13.71
CA TRP A 343 -17.64 -4.69 14.71
C TRP A 343 -19.04 -5.03 14.18
N GLN A 344 -19.73 -4.08 13.54
CA GLN A 344 -21.09 -4.30 13.05
C GLN A 344 -21.19 -5.40 12.00
N ILE A 345 -20.18 -5.54 11.15
CA ILE A 345 -20.20 -6.53 10.07
C ILE A 345 -19.70 -7.90 10.54
N TYR A 346 -18.65 -7.93 11.37
CA TYR A 346 -18.00 -9.19 11.77
C TYR A 346 -18.39 -9.68 13.17
N GLY A 347 -19.04 -8.85 13.98
CA GLY A 347 -19.48 -9.18 15.34
C GLY A 347 -18.38 -9.21 16.40
N ASP A 348 -17.13 -8.85 16.05
CA ASP A 348 -15.99 -8.88 16.97
C ASP A 348 -15.92 -7.61 17.80
N THR A 349 -16.25 -7.69 19.09
CA THR A 349 -16.12 -6.57 20.05
C THR A 349 -14.68 -6.34 20.52
N GLY A 350 -13.74 -7.25 20.19
CA GLY A 350 -12.32 -7.11 20.49
C GLY A 350 -11.71 -5.87 19.86
N VAL A 351 -12.14 -5.51 18.64
CA VAL A 351 -11.72 -4.26 17.96
C VAL A 351 -12.10 -3.02 18.78
N ILE A 352 -13.26 -3.03 19.43
CA ILE A 352 -13.71 -1.93 20.29
C ILE A 352 -12.77 -1.82 21.49
N SER A 353 -12.57 -2.93 22.22
CA SER A 353 -11.74 -2.93 23.44
C SER A 353 -10.28 -2.57 23.16
N GLU A 354 -9.73 -3.00 22.02
CA GLU A 354 -8.36 -2.69 21.61
C GLU A 354 -8.15 -1.19 21.38
N HIS A 355 -9.12 -0.52 20.74
CA HIS A 355 -9.00 0.88 20.35
C HIS A 355 -9.71 1.87 21.29
N TRP A 356 -10.45 1.38 22.31
CA TRP A 356 -11.33 2.19 23.19
C TRP A 356 -10.65 3.44 23.77
N ARG A 357 -9.43 3.28 24.29
CA ARG A 357 -8.69 4.39 24.89
C ARG A 357 -8.45 5.53 23.90
N LYS A 358 -8.00 5.20 22.68
CA LYS A 358 -7.70 6.22 21.65
C LYS A 358 -8.97 6.89 21.13
N MET A 359 -10.07 6.13 21.03
CA MET A 359 -11.38 6.71 20.70
C MET A 359 -11.88 7.68 21.78
N ASN A 360 -11.66 7.37 23.07
CA ASN A 360 -11.97 8.31 24.15
C ASN A 360 -11.09 9.57 24.10
N ASP A 361 -9.76 9.41 23.96
CA ASP A 361 -8.83 10.53 23.84
C ASP A 361 -9.25 11.47 22.69
N PHE A 362 -9.70 10.92 21.57
CA PHE A 362 -10.23 11.66 20.43
C PHE A 362 -11.52 12.43 20.75
N MET A 363 -12.52 11.76 21.34
CA MET A 363 -13.81 12.40 21.68
C MET A 363 -13.66 13.48 22.76
N ASP A 364 -12.78 13.26 23.75
CA ASP A 364 -12.49 14.24 24.79
C ASP A 364 -11.80 15.47 24.19
N TRP A 365 -10.84 15.28 23.27
CA TRP A 365 -10.24 16.38 22.51
C TRP A 365 -11.27 17.15 21.69
N ARG A 366 -12.17 16.44 20.99
CA ARG A 366 -13.17 17.05 20.11
C ARG A 366 -14.18 17.89 20.91
N THR A 367 -14.64 17.37 22.05
CA THR A 367 -15.51 18.09 22.99
C THR A 367 -14.82 19.33 23.55
N ALA A 368 -13.52 19.25 23.86
CA ALA A 368 -12.76 20.40 24.34
C ALA A 368 -12.52 21.47 23.24
N ARG A 369 -12.41 21.05 21.98
CA ARG A 369 -12.22 21.92 20.82
C ARG A 369 -13.46 22.72 20.45
N ASP A 370 -14.65 22.14 20.60
CA ASP A 370 -15.94 22.79 20.32
C ASP A 370 -16.94 22.61 21.49
N PRO A 371 -16.72 23.30 22.62
CA PRO A 371 -17.54 23.12 23.83
C PRO A 371 -18.97 23.67 23.69
N GLU A 372 -19.23 24.51 22.67
CA GLU A 372 -20.54 25.08 22.40
C GLU A 372 -21.31 24.31 21.32
N LEU A 373 -20.74 23.24 20.76
CA LEU A 373 -21.32 22.41 19.71
C LEU A 373 -21.78 23.23 18.49
N LYS A 374 -20.92 24.14 18.02
CA LYS A 374 -21.18 25.01 16.86
C LYS A 374 -20.49 24.56 15.58
N GLY A 375 -19.66 23.53 15.67
CA GLY A 375 -18.74 23.09 14.63
C GLY A 375 -17.47 23.91 14.62
N ALA A 376 -16.33 23.23 14.58
CA ALA A 376 -15.03 23.87 14.55
C ALA A 376 -14.70 24.46 13.17
N ILE A 377 -14.00 25.59 13.14
CA ILE A 377 -13.56 26.28 11.92
C ILE A 377 -12.09 26.04 11.59
N ASP A 378 -11.30 25.55 12.55
CA ASP A 378 -9.87 25.25 12.45
C ASP A 378 -9.65 23.86 11.84
N ASP A 379 -10.23 23.62 10.67
CA ASP A 379 -10.10 22.40 9.88
C ASP A 379 -9.09 22.60 8.75
N CYS A 380 -8.43 21.54 8.26
CA CYS A 380 -7.60 21.66 7.06
C CYS A 380 -8.42 21.83 5.76
N GLY A 381 -9.75 21.85 5.85
CA GLY A 381 -10.66 22.39 4.84
C GLY A 381 -11.06 21.39 3.76
N PHE A 382 -10.94 20.08 4.02
CA PHE A 382 -11.31 19.07 3.03
C PHE A 382 -12.84 19.02 2.83
N GLY A 383 -13.61 18.95 3.93
CA GLY A 383 -15.08 19.01 3.90
C GLY A 383 -15.72 17.97 2.98
N ASP A 384 -16.69 18.39 2.17
CA ASP A 384 -17.29 17.54 1.13
C ASP A 384 -16.38 17.53 -0.11
N TRP A 385 -15.27 16.81 0.01
CA TRP A 385 -14.15 16.82 -0.93
C TRP A 385 -14.59 16.33 -2.31
N LEU A 386 -14.23 17.08 -3.36
CA LEU A 386 -14.62 16.84 -4.76
C LEU A 386 -16.13 16.95 -5.05
N SER A 387 -16.90 17.60 -4.17
CA SER A 387 -18.31 17.96 -4.43
C SER A 387 -18.49 18.72 -5.75
N VAL A 388 -19.53 18.36 -6.50
CA VAL A 388 -19.92 19.01 -7.75
C VAL A 388 -20.74 20.26 -7.43
N GLY A 389 -20.32 21.41 -7.96
CA GLY A 389 -20.99 22.69 -7.78
C GLY A 389 -20.15 23.73 -7.04
N GLU A 390 -20.56 24.99 -7.17
CA GLU A 390 -19.85 26.15 -6.62
C GLU A 390 -20.11 26.35 -5.13
N VAL A 391 -21.32 26.02 -4.66
CA VAL A 391 -21.69 26.14 -3.24
C VAL A 391 -21.14 24.94 -2.49
N LYS A 392 -20.25 25.21 -1.54
CA LYS A 392 -19.67 24.18 -0.67
C LYS A 392 -20.44 24.05 0.62
N THR A 393 -20.62 22.82 1.07
CA THR A 393 -21.18 22.51 2.39
C THR A 393 -20.27 23.13 3.46
N SER A 394 -20.89 23.78 4.45
CA SER A 394 -20.17 24.48 5.52
C SER A 394 -19.31 23.51 6.33
N ILE A 395 -18.03 23.85 6.54
CA ILE A 395 -17.09 23.04 7.33
C ILE A 395 -17.57 22.85 8.78
N PRO A 396 -17.97 23.92 9.52
CA PRO A 396 -18.59 23.75 10.84
C PRO A 396 -19.80 22.82 10.85
N PHE A 397 -20.63 22.86 9.81
CA PHE A 397 -21.76 21.95 9.73
C PHE A 397 -21.32 20.49 9.59
N ILE A 398 -20.33 20.22 8.73
CA ILE A 398 -19.74 18.88 8.57
C ILE A 398 -19.12 18.41 9.88
N ASP A 399 -18.32 19.25 10.53
CA ASP A 399 -17.69 18.90 11.81
C ASP A 399 -18.72 18.60 12.89
N LEU A 400 -19.78 19.40 13.03
CA LEU A 400 -20.85 19.14 14.00
C LEU A 400 -21.67 17.88 13.67
N ALA A 401 -21.84 17.56 12.38
CA ALA A 401 -22.54 16.36 11.97
C ALA A 401 -21.73 15.09 12.30
N TYR A 402 -20.43 15.10 12.01
CA TYR A 402 -19.52 14.01 12.37
C TYR A 402 -19.34 13.91 13.90
N HIS A 403 -19.18 15.05 14.57
CA HIS A 403 -19.68 15.39 15.90
C HIS A 403 -20.54 14.36 16.63
N ALA A 404 -21.84 14.56 16.40
CA ALA A 404 -22.93 13.74 16.87
C ALA A 404 -22.90 12.31 16.33
N TYR A 405 -22.40 12.10 15.10
CA TYR A 405 -22.31 10.75 14.54
C TYR A 405 -21.35 9.87 15.35
N ASP A 406 -20.13 10.34 15.61
CA ASP A 406 -19.14 9.63 16.40
C ASP A 406 -19.61 9.41 17.84
N ALA A 407 -20.26 10.40 18.47
CA ALA A 407 -20.86 10.25 19.79
C ALA A 407 -21.88 9.10 19.82
N LYS A 408 -22.77 9.05 18.82
CA LYS A 408 -23.71 7.93 18.66
C LYS A 408 -22.99 6.59 18.53
N LEU A 409 -21.97 6.49 17.67
CA LEU A 409 -21.22 5.24 17.46
C LEU A 409 -20.48 4.80 18.74
N MET A 410 -19.95 5.77 19.49
CA MET A 410 -19.29 5.54 20.78
C MET A 410 -20.27 5.02 21.83
N ALA A 411 -21.49 5.56 21.89
CA ALA A 411 -22.52 5.06 22.80
C ALA A 411 -22.88 3.60 22.50
N GLU A 412 -23.06 3.26 21.22
CA GLU A 412 -23.35 1.88 20.79
C GLU A 412 -22.20 0.92 21.10
N MET A 413 -20.96 1.33 20.83
CA MET A 413 -19.77 0.53 21.14
C MET A 413 -19.57 0.34 22.65
N ALA A 414 -19.78 1.39 23.46
CA ALA A 414 -19.69 1.31 24.91
C ALA A 414 -20.69 0.28 25.47
N ALA A 415 -21.95 0.34 25.03
CA ALA A 415 -22.97 -0.63 25.43
C ALA A 415 -22.58 -2.06 25.01
N ALA A 416 -22.04 -2.23 23.80
CA ALA A 416 -21.63 -3.54 23.28
C ALA A 416 -20.52 -4.21 24.11
N ILE A 417 -19.65 -3.43 24.76
CA ILE A 417 -18.61 -3.93 25.67
C ILE A 417 -19.03 -3.88 27.15
N GLY A 418 -20.29 -3.56 27.46
CA GLY A 418 -20.83 -3.50 28.81
C GLY A 418 -20.38 -2.28 29.64
N ASN A 419 -19.93 -1.21 28.98
CA ASN A 419 -19.51 0.03 29.63
C ASN A 419 -20.68 1.04 29.68
N GLU A 420 -21.66 0.76 30.54
CA GLU A 420 -22.90 1.56 30.69
C GLU A 420 -22.66 3.04 31.01
N LYS A 421 -21.59 3.34 31.75
CA LYS A 421 -21.24 4.73 32.11
C LYS A 421 -20.85 5.54 30.88
N ASP A 422 -19.96 4.99 30.04
CA ASP A 422 -19.55 5.68 28.82
C ASP A 422 -20.68 5.67 27.78
N ALA A 423 -21.52 4.62 27.76
CA ALA A 423 -22.70 4.59 26.90
C ALA A 423 -23.65 5.76 27.21
N GLN A 424 -23.94 6.02 28.48
CA GLN A 424 -24.73 7.19 28.91
C GLN A 424 -24.03 8.51 28.59
N LYS A 425 -22.73 8.63 28.91
CA LYS A 425 -21.92 9.83 28.58
C LYS A 425 -22.06 10.22 27.11
N TYR A 426 -21.90 9.25 26.21
CA TYR A 426 -21.93 9.49 24.76
C TYR A 426 -23.34 9.58 24.17
N GLN A 427 -24.37 9.14 24.90
CA GLN A 427 -25.76 9.35 24.51
C GLN A 427 -26.28 10.75 24.89
N GLU A 428 -25.74 11.32 25.98
CA GLU A 428 -26.03 12.70 26.41
C GLU A 428 -25.30 13.76 25.58
N LEU A 429 -24.08 13.45 25.15
CA LEU A 429 -23.30 14.24 24.19
C LEU A 429 -23.92 14.16 22.79
#